data_AF-A0A7L4NFX9-F1
#
_entry.id   AF-A0A7L4NFX9-F1
#
_cell.length_a   1.000
_cell.length_b   1.000
_cell.length_c   1.000
_cell.angle_alpha   90.00
_cell.angle_beta   90.00
_cell.angle_gamma   90.00
#
_symmetry.space_group_name_H-M   'P 1'
#
loop_
_entity.id
_entity.type
_entity.pdbx_description
1 polymer ?
#
loop_
_entity_poly.entity_id
_entity_poly.type
_entity_poly.pdbx_seq_one_letter_code
_entity_poly.pdbx_strand_id
1 'polypeptide(L)'
;MASFPVLKQETLFQNGTWSYRIPALLYLPRFGIILAFAEEREDMVDEHAKLIAMRRGVYDPTTHHVQWSSMETIVSAQLKEHRSMNPCPVYDEVSGKLILFFIAVPGKISEQHQLRTKINLVRLCYVTSMDQGHTWSAAQDVTNSTISTEYKNWATFAVGPGHGLQLLNRARSLVIPAYAYRILDPKQHPTPHAFCFISSDHGTTWKMGNFVGEKSAVECQVAEVHTCGRKVLYCNARSSSGARIQAVSYNHGMDFEGGQRVEMLVEPPSGCHGSVTAFPPPPNVRCQDSWLLYTHPTDPKGRRDLGIYLNKSPLNPEHWTKPSILFKGLCAYSDLQYMGVGPDGSPLFSCLFEYGTHQQCEEMIFVMFTLKQAFPSEN
;
A
#
# COMPACT_ATOMS: atom_id res chain seq x y z
N MET A 1 -22.91 12.56 2.27
CA MET A 1 -23.16 11.59 3.37
C MET A 1 -22.38 12.03 4.61
N ALA A 2 -22.82 11.69 5.83
CA ALA A 2 -22.03 11.91 7.04
C ALA A 2 -20.90 10.87 7.14
N SER A 3 -19.82 11.18 7.87
CA SER A 3 -18.82 10.15 8.20
C SER A 3 -19.42 9.18 9.23
N PHE A 4 -19.08 7.89 9.13
CA PHE A 4 -19.53 6.89 10.11
C PHE A 4 -18.68 6.95 11.39
N PRO A 5 -19.23 6.56 12.56
CA PRO A 5 -18.47 6.55 13.80
C PRO A 5 -17.39 5.46 13.78
N VAL A 6 -16.19 5.81 14.26
CA VAL A 6 -15.03 4.90 14.38
C VAL A 6 -14.77 4.55 15.84
N LEU A 7 -14.06 3.45 16.12
CA LEU A 7 -13.67 3.06 17.48
C LEU A 7 -12.59 3.98 18.06
N LYS A 8 -11.63 4.38 17.22
CA LYS A 8 -10.47 5.18 17.59
C LYS A 8 -10.04 6.04 16.43
N GLN A 9 -9.58 7.25 16.74
CA GLN A 9 -9.02 8.20 15.79
C GLN A 9 -7.91 8.99 16.48
N GLU A 10 -6.71 8.99 15.90
CA GLU A 10 -5.54 9.70 16.42
C GLU A 10 -4.69 10.24 15.29
N THR A 11 -4.23 11.49 15.41
CA THR A 11 -3.19 12.03 14.52
C THR A 11 -1.85 11.43 14.93
N LEU A 12 -1.23 10.63 14.06
CA LEU A 12 0.04 9.97 14.37
C LEU A 12 1.26 10.75 13.90
N PHE A 13 1.14 11.39 12.74
CA PHE A 13 2.17 12.25 12.17
C PHE A 13 1.53 13.61 11.87
N GLN A 14 2.22 14.67 12.26
CA GLN A 14 1.76 16.05 12.08
C GLN A 14 2.94 16.87 11.59
N ASN A 15 2.69 17.69 10.57
CA ASN A 15 3.73 18.56 10.03
C ASN A 15 4.17 19.58 11.08
N GLY A 16 5.46 19.82 11.13
CA GLY A 16 6.09 20.77 12.04
C GLY A 16 7.43 21.21 11.46
N THR A 17 8.52 20.79 12.10
CA THR A 17 9.87 20.95 11.52
C THR A 17 10.06 20.13 10.25
N TRP A 18 9.44 18.95 10.19
CA TRP A 18 9.41 18.07 9.03
C TRP A 18 7.98 17.89 8.55
N SER A 19 7.84 17.53 7.27
CA SER A 19 6.58 17.10 6.67
C SER A 19 6.52 15.57 6.59
N TYR A 20 5.33 15.00 6.76
CA TYR A 20 5.11 13.56 6.73
C TYR A 20 4.08 13.17 5.68
N ARG A 21 4.44 12.22 4.81
CA ARG A 21 3.60 11.74 3.71
C ARG A 21 3.82 10.26 3.43
N ILE A 22 3.00 9.71 2.55
CA ILE A 22 3.15 8.34 2.03
C ILE A 22 3.01 7.29 3.16
N PRO A 23 1.79 7.08 3.68
CA PRO A 23 1.52 6.12 4.73
C PRO A 23 1.84 4.70 4.32
N ALA A 24 2.45 3.95 5.24
CA ALA A 24 2.37 2.51 5.25
C ALA A 24 2.03 1.99 6.65
N LEU A 25 1.21 0.95 6.72
CA LEU A 25 0.69 0.39 7.96
C LEU A 25 0.82 -1.12 7.93
N LEU A 26 1.37 -1.71 8.98
CA LEU A 26 1.53 -3.16 9.08
C LEU A 26 1.10 -3.65 10.46
N TYR A 27 0.15 -4.59 10.49
CA TYR A 27 -0.29 -5.26 11.70
C TYR A 27 0.40 -6.61 11.87
N LEU A 28 0.96 -6.86 13.05
CA LEU A 28 1.63 -8.09 13.46
C LEU A 28 0.76 -8.81 14.50
N PRO A 29 -0.22 -9.63 14.07
CA PRO A 29 -1.26 -10.18 14.96
C PRO A 29 -0.68 -11.02 16.09
N ARG A 30 0.37 -11.81 15.82
CA ARG A 30 1.03 -12.66 16.82
C ARG A 30 1.56 -11.88 18.04
N PHE A 31 1.91 -10.61 17.86
CA PHE A 31 2.49 -9.78 18.90
C PHE A 31 1.56 -8.66 19.38
N GLY A 32 0.41 -8.48 18.74
CA GLY A 32 -0.44 -7.31 18.97
C GLY A 32 0.31 -6.00 18.68
N ILE A 33 1.14 -5.96 17.64
CA ILE A 33 1.92 -4.76 17.28
C ILE A 33 1.42 -4.17 15.97
N ILE A 34 1.29 -2.85 15.91
CA ILE A 34 1.02 -2.08 14.69
C ILE A 34 2.22 -1.20 14.41
N LEU A 35 2.73 -1.22 13.19
CA LEU A 35 3.81 -0.34 12.75
C LEU A 35 3.24 0.64 11.72
N ALA A 36 3.34 1.93 12.01
CA ALA A 36 2.95 3.01 11.13
C ALA A 36 4.21 3.69 10.60
N PHE A 37 4.36 3.78 9.29
CA PHE A 37 5.50 4.39 8.60
C PHE A 37 5.05 5.59 7.78
N ALA A 38 5.97 6.54 7.61
CA ALA A 38 5.81 7.70 6.75
C ALA A 38 7.17 8.09 6.15
N GLU A 39 7.17 8.73 5.00
CA GLU A 39 8.30 9.53 4.57
C GLU A 39 8.45 10.75 5.47
N GLU A 40 9.66 11.01 5.94
CA GLU A 40 10.05 12.27 6.58
C GLU A 40 10.69 13.18 5.53
N ARG A 41 10.17 14.39 5.39
CA ARG A 41 10.48 15.33 4.30
C ARG A 41 10.82 16.72 4.82
N GLU A 42 11.64 17.48 4.07
CA GLU A 42 11.92 18.90 4.35
C GLU A 42 10.67 19.78 4.17
N ASP A 43 9.84 19.43 3.18
CA ASP A 43 8.54 20.04 2.91
C ASP A 43 7.64 19.05 2.13
N MET A 44 6.59 19.58 1.48
CA MET A 44 5.59 18.77 0.76
C MET A 44 6.07 18.23 -0.60
N VAL A 45 7.18 18.73 -1.12
CA VAL A 45 7.72 18.37 -2.44
C VAL A 45 8.31 16.96 -2.40
N ASP A 46 8.04 16.15 -3.42
CA ASP A 46 8.45 14.74 -3.44
C ASP A 46 9.99 14.57 -3.45
N GLU A 47 10.71 15.48 -4.12
CA GLU A 47 12.17 15.50 -4.16
C GLU A 47 12.82 15.87 -2.81
N HIS A 48 12.03 16.36 -1.86
CA HIS A 48 12.48 16.78 -0.54
C HIS A 48 12.26 15.72 0.55
N ALA A 49 11.86 14.50 0.17
CA ALA A 49 11.97 13.35 1.05
C ALA A 49 13.41 13.13 1.52
N LYS A 50 13.57 12.54 2.71
CA LYS A 50 14.88 12.28 3.30
C LYS A 50 14.98 10.83 3.77
N LEU A 51 14.20 10.49 4.79
CA LEU A 51 14.26 9.23 5.52
C LEU A 51 12.85 8.69 5.76
N ILE A 52 12.76 7.55 6.43
CA ILE A 52 11.50 6.94 6.82
C ILE A 52 11.33 7.10 8.33
N ALA A 53 10.24 7.72 8.74
CA ALA A 53 9.80 7.79 10.13
C ALA A 53 8.85 6.63 10.44
N MET A 54 8.81 6.22 11.70
CA MET A 54 7.96 5.15 12.19
C MET A 54 7.41 5.46 13.58
N ARG A 55 6.19 5.00 13.86
CA ARG A 55 5.64 4.83 15.21
C ARG A 55 5.27 3.38 15.42
N ARG A 56 5.56 2.86 16.62
CA ARG A 56 5.20 1.50 17.03
C ARG A 56 4.03 1.55 18.01
N GLY A 57 2.96 0.83 17.70
CA GLY A 57 1.75 0.74 18.50
C GLY A 57 1.62 -0.63 19.14
N VAL A 58 1.33 -0.68 20.44
CA VAL A 58 0.92 -1.91 21.14
C VAL A 58 -0.60 -1.94 21.18
N TYR A 59 -1.21 -2.92 20.52
CA TYR A 59 -2.65 -3.13 20.45
C TYR A 59 -3.12 -4.09 21.54
N ASP A 60 -4.04 -3.64 22.38
CA ASP A 60 -4.73 -4.46 23.36
C ASP A 60 -6.06 -4.95 22.75
N PRO A 61 -6.22 -6.26 22.45
CA PRO A 61 -7.44 -6.81 21.87
C PRO A 61 -8.62 -6.83 22.85
N THR A 62 -8.39 -6.64 24.16
CA THR A 62 -9.45 -6.62 25.18
C THR A 62 -10.13 -5.26 25.22
N THR A 63 -9.34 -4.18 25.18
CA THR A 63 -9.86 -2.81 25.23
C THR A 63 -10.02 -2.19 23.85
N HIS A 64 -9.52 -2.86 22.81
CA HIS A 64 -9.42 -2.35 21.44
C HIS A 64 -8.70 -1.00 21.34
N HIS A 65 -7.67 -0.80 22.18
CA HIS A 65 -6.88 0.43 22.20
C HIS A 65 -5.46 0.15 21.70
N VAL A 66 -4.86 1.17 21.07
CA VAL A 66 -3.45 1.17 20.68
C VAL A 66 -2.71 2.19 21.52
N GLN A 67 -1.59 1.78 22.11
CA GLN A 67 -0.64 2.65 22.79
C GLN A 67 0.56 2.87 21.87
N TRP A 68 0.73 4.09 21.37
CA TRP A 68 1.80 4.46 20.45
C TRP A 68 3.05 4.92 21.19
N SER A 69 4.21 4.45 20.75
CA SER A 69 5.52 4.97 21.15
C SER A 69 5.76 6.38 20.59
N SER A 70 6.82 7.02 21.05
CA SER A 70 7.41 8.16 20.34
C SER A 70 7.74 7.79 18.89
N MET A 71 7.70 8.80 18.02
CA MET A 71 8.14 8.68 16.65
C MET A 71 9.66 8.54 16.59
N GLU A 72 10.13 7.67 15.70
CA GLU A 72 11.54 7.36 15.49
C GLU A 72 11.86 7.39 14.01
N THR A 73 13.02 7.93 13.65
CA THR A 73 13.53 7.88 12.27
C THR A 73 14.37 6.61 12.10
N ILE A 74 14.08 5.81 11.07
CA ILE A 74 14.83 4.58 10.77
C ILE A 74 16.11 4.96 10.03
N VAL A 75 17.14 5.34 10.80
CA VAL A 75 18.41 5.86 10.26
C VAL A 75 19.16 4.87 9.36
N SER A 76 18.91 3.56 9.49
CA SER A 76 19.54 2.56 8.63
C SER A 76 18.84 2.37 7.29
N ALA A 77 17.60 2.83 7.13
CA ALA A 77 16.81 2.72 5.90
C ALA A 77 17.18 3.84 4.91
N GLN A 78 18.47 3.91 4.53
CA GLN A 78 18.98 4.87 3.55
C GLN A 78 20.22 4.37 2.82
N LEU A 79 20.49 4.95 1.66
CA LEU A 79 21.80 4.90 1.01
C LEU A 79 22.44 6.28 1.09
N LYS A 80 23.77 6.33 1.21
CA LYS A 80 24.51 7.61 1.26
C LYS A 80 24.15 8.49 0.06
N GLU A 81 23.88 9.77 0.30
CA GLU A 81 23.52 10.77 -0.73
C GLU A 81 22.21 10.47 -1.49
N HIS A 82 21.40 9.54 -1.01
CA HIS A 82 20.07 9.26 -1.55
C HIS A 82 18.99 9.63 -0.53
N ARG A 83 17.82 10.01 -1.03
CA ARG A 83 16.60 10.09 -0.23
C ARG A 83 15.84 8.77 -0.27
N SER A 84 15.25 8.38 0.85
CA SER A 84 14.40 7.19 0.97
C SER A 84 12.93 7.55 0.81
N MET A 85 12.22 6.79 -0.02
CA MET A 85 10.81 7.02 -0.36
C MET A 85 10.04 5.70 -0.45
N ASN A 86 8.71 5.79 -0.47
CA ASN A 86 7.77 4.68 -0.61
C ASN A 86 8.00 3.53 0.38
N PRO A 87 7.80 3.74 1.70
CA PRO A 87 7.84 2.65 2.66
C PRO A 87 6.84 1.55 2.25
N CYS A 88 7.33 0.31 2.14
CA CYS A 88 6.55 -0.86 1.78
C CYS A 88 6.88 -2.04 2.71
N PRO A 89 6.26 -2.12 3.89
CA PRO A 89 6.57 -3.14 4.89
C PRO A 89 5.84 -4.46 4.60
N VAL A 90 6.51 -5.58 4.84
CA VAL A 90 5.93 -6.94 4.81
C VAL A 90 6.48 -7.76 5.98
N TYR A 91 5.65 -8.60 6.57
CA TYR A 91 6.07 -9.52 7.62
C TYR A 91 6.06 -10.96 7.11
N ASP A 92 7.18 -11.65 7.29
CA ASP A 92 7.28 -13.08 7.04
C ASP A 92 7.01 -13.84 8.35
N GLU A 93 5.82 -14.41 8.47
CA GLU A 93 5.42 -15.16 9.66
C GLU A 93 6.23 -16.45 9.88
N VAL A 94 6.83 -17.01 8.82
CA VAL A 94 7.59 -18.26 8.90
C VAL A 94 8.96 -18.01 9.50
N SER A 95 9.68 -17.00 8.99
CA SER A 95 11.02 -16.66 9.48
C SER A 95 10.99 -15.70 10.67
N GLY A 96 9.87 -15.04 10.94
CA GLY A 96 9.74 -13.99 11.96
C GLY A 96 10.37 -12.65 11.54
N LYS A 97 10.69 -12.51 10.26
CA LYS A 97 11.42 -11.35 9.72
C LYS A 97 10.45 -10.28 9.24
N LEU A 98 10.58 -9.08 9.80
CA LEU A 98 10.00 -7.87 9.23
C LEU A 98 10.94 -7.34 8.15
N ILE A 99 10.41 -7.06 6.96
CA ILE A 99 11.16 -6.48 5.85
C ILE A 99 10.48 -5.17 5.46
N LEU A 100 11.21 -4.07 5.47
CA LEU A 100 10.75 -2.78 5.00
C LEU A 100 11.44 -2.46 3.68
N PHE A 101 10.70 -2.59 2.58
CA PHE A 101 11.14 -2.12 1.27
C PHE A 101 10.99 -0.60 1.18
N PHE A 102 11.86 0.01 0.38
CA PHE A 102 11.80 1.41 0.01
C PHE A 102 12.58 1.63 -1.29
N ILE A 103 12.37 2.76 -1.94
CA ILE A 103 13.24 3.22 -3.01
C ILE A 103 14.22 4.27 -2.51
N ALA A 104 15.43 4.27 -3.06
CA ALA A 104 16.42 5.30 -2.81
C ALA A 104 16.75 6.05 -4.11
N VAL A 105 16.65 7.39 -4.09
CA VAL A 105 16.90 8.25 -5.27
C VAL A 105 18.02 9.23 -4.96
N PRO A 106 19.02 9.43 -5.85
CA PRO A 106 20.12 10.37 -5.58
C PRO A 106 19.64 11.80 -5.39
N GLY A 107 20.05 12.41 -4.26
CA GLY A 107 19.78 13.81 -3.91
C GLY A 107 18.33 14.23 -4.16
N LYS A 108 18.17 15.33 -4.92
CA LYS A 108 16.87 15.92 -5.29
C LYS A 108 16.49 15.67 -6.76
N ILE A 109 17.00 14.60 -7.38
CA ILE A 109 16.65 14.27 -8.78
C ILE A 109 15.16 13.88 -8.84
N SER A 110 14.39 14.60 -9.66
CA SER A 110 12.95 14.38 -9.81
C SER A 110 12.60 13.16 -10.65
N GLU A 111 11.40 12.62 -10.43
CA GLU A 111 10.79 11.62 -11.32
C GLU A 111 10.69 12.17 -12.75
N GLN A 112 10.22 13.41 -12.88
CA GLN A 112 10.08 14.10 -14.17
C GLN A 112 11.42 14.21 -14.93
N HIS A 113 12.53 14.41 -14.22
CA HIS A 113 13.85 14.41 -14.84
C HIS A 113 14.16 13.05 -15.46
N GLN A 114 13.98 11.97 -14.69
CA GLN A 114 14.22 10.59 -15.15
C GLN A 114 13.29 10.19 -16.31
N LEU A 115 12.01 10.58 -16.26
CA LEU A 115 11.06 10.37 -17.36
C LEU A 115 11.50 11.06 -18.65
N ARG A 116 11.97 12.31 -18.55
CA ARG A 116 12.43 13.10 -19.70
C ARG A 116 13.75 12.57 -20.28
N THR A 117 14.72 12.23 -19.42
CA THR A 117 16.04 11.77 -19.86
C THR A 117 16.07 10.28 -20.19
N LYS A 118 15.09 9.51 -19.72
CA LYS A 118 15.03 8.05 -19.82
C LYS A 118 16.22 7.37 -19.16
N ILE A 119 16.75 8.00 -18.11
CA ILE A 119 17.86 7.49 -17.31
C ILE A 119 17.33 7.15 -15.92
N ASN A 120 17.24 5.85 -15.63
CA ASN A 120 16.84 5.35 -14.33
C ASN A 120 17.99 5.45 -13.32
N LEU A 121 17.70 6.10 -12.20
CA LEU A 121 18.62 6.31 -11.08
C LEU A 121 18.07 5.77 -9.75
N VAL A 122 16.92 5.10 -9.78
CA VAL A 122 16.26 4.56 -8.58
C VAL A 122 16.95 3.28 -8.13
N ARG A 123 17.19 3.15 -6.83
CA ARG A 123 17.61 1.89 -6.19
C ARG A 123 16.45 1.24 -5.45
N LEU A 124 16.34 -0.08 -5.58
CA LEU A 124 15.44 -0.89 -4.77
C LEU A 124 16.18 -1.36 -3.53
N CYS A 125 15.70 -0.97 -2.36
CA CYS A 125 16.36 -1.27 -1.10
C CYS A 125 15.40 -1.89 -0.09
N TYR A 126 15.96 -2.60 0.89
CA TYR A 126 15.22 -2.95 2.10
C TYR A 126 16.11 -2.94 3.34
N VAL A 127 15.48 -2.79 4.50
CA VAL A 127 16.03 -3.12 5.82
C VAL A 127 15.18 -4.21 6.47
N THR A 128 15.77 -4.93 7.44
CA THR A 128 15.07 -6.03 8.14
C THR A 128 15.13 -5.85 9.65
N SER A 129 14.10 -6.33 10.35
CA SER A 129 14.04 -6.40 11.80
C SER A 129 13.61 -7.80 12.25
N MET A 130 14.22 -8.29 13.33
CA MET A 130 13.87 -9.57 13.99
C MET A 130 13.17 -9.35 15.34
N ASP A 131 13.01 -8.10 15.76
CA ASP A 131 12.51 -7.66 17.07
C ASP A 131 11.33 -6.69 16.90
N GLN A 132 10.46 -6.97 15.94
CA GLN A 132 9.19 -6.26 15.72
C GLN A 132 9.37 -4.74 15.56
N GLY A 133 10.43 -4.34 14.83
CA GLY A 133 10.72 -2.96 14.47
C GLY A 133 11.55 -2.18 15.50
N HIS A 134 12.05 -2.81 16.58
CA HIS A 134 12.89 -2.12 17.56
C HIS A 134 14.27 -1.79 17.01
N THR A 135 14.90 -2.72 16.28
CA THR A 135 16.18 -2.51 15.62
C THR A 135 16.11 -2.94 14.17
N TRP A 136 16.92 -2.30 13.34
CA TRP A 136 16.93 -2.50 11.89
C TRP A 136 18.34 -2.80 11.41
N SER A 137 18.45 -3.74 10.46
CA SER A 137 19.70 -4.03 9.76
C SER A 137 20.17 -2.81 8.96
N ALA A 138 21.41 -2.88 8.45
CA ALA A 138 21.84 -1.99 7.37
C ALA A 138 20.96 -2.18 6.12
N ALA A 139 20.81 -1.11 5.33
CA ALA A 139 20.12 -1.17 4.05
C ALA A 139 20.84 -2.10 3.07
N GLN A 140 20.06 -2.94 2.40
CA GLN A 140 20.53 -3.80 1.32
C GLN A 140 20.00 -3.26 -0.01
N ASP A 141 20.89 -2.99 -0.96
CA ASP A 141 20.54 -2.66 -2.35
C ASP A 141 20.41 -3.95 -3.17
N VAL A 142 19.19 -4.25 -3.61
CA VAL A 142 18.88 -5.45 -4.41
C VAL A 142 18.57 -5.15 -5.87
N THR A 143 18.82 -3.91 -6.32
CA THR A 143 18.53 -3.46 -7.69
C THR A 143 19.14 -4.39 -8.73
N ASN A 144 20.43 -4.71 -8.61
CA ASN A 144 21.13 -5.52 -9.60
C ASN A 144 20.72 -7.00 -9.55
N SER A 145 20.43 -7.54 -8.37
CA SER A 145 20.00 -8.94 -8.24
C SER A 145 18.57 -9.18 -8.73
N THR A 146 17.74 -8.14 -8.77
CA THR A 146 16.30 -8.28 -9.03
C THR A 146 15.90 -7.77 -10.42
N ILE A 147 16.48 -6.66 -10.90
CA ILE A 147 16.03 -5.98 -12.13
C ILE A 147 17.15 -5.63 -13.10
N SER A 148 18.35 -6.21 -13.01
CA SER A 148 19.50 -5.81 -13.87
C SER A 148 19.19 -5.79 -15.38
N THR A 149 18.43 -6.78 -15.86
CA THR A 149 18.09 -6.93 -17.28
C THR A 149 17.07 -5.90 -17.76
N GLU A 150 16.20 -5.44 -16.87
CA GLU A 150 15.13 -4.49 -17.17
C GLU A 150 15.48 -3.05 -16.79
N TYR A 151 16.49 -2.84 -15.95
CA TYR A 151 16.83 -1.55 -15.36
C TYR A 151 16.97 -0.42 -16.40
N LYS A 152 17.59 -0.72 -17.54
CA LYS A 152 17.81 0.23 -18.65
C LYS A 152 16.59 0.43 -19.54
N ASN A 153 15.61 -0.48 -19.47
CA ASN A 153 14.36 -0.40 -20.22
C ASN A 153 13.32 0.47 -19.51
N TRP A 154 13.61 0.93 -18.29
CA TRP A 154 12.72 1.78 -17.51
C TRP A 154 13.32 3.17 -17.39
N ALA A 155 12.47 4.19 -17.41
CA ALA A 155 12.88 5.54 -17.08
C ALA A 155 12.98 5.72 -15.55
N THR A 156 12.06 5.11 -14.80
CA THR A 156 12.02 5.09 -13.33
C THR A 156 11.03 4.03 -12.85
N PHE A 157 11.01 3.70 -11.56
CA PHE A 157 10.10 2.73 -10.96
C PHE A 157 9.92 3.01 -9.47
N ALA A 158 8.89 2.42 -8.86
CA ALA A 158 8.67 2.47 -7.41
C ALA A 158 7.99 1.20 -6.88
N VAL A 159 8.05 1.01 -5.56
CA VAL A 159 7.27 -0.02 -4.83
C VAL A 159 6.09 0.62 -4.11
N GLY A 160 5.04 -0.17 -3.87
CA GLY A 160 3.82 0.23 -3.16
C GLY A 160 3.29 1.60 -3.60
N PRO A 161 3.19 2.58 -2.67
CA PRO A 161 3.53 2.51 -1.24
C PRO A 161 2.53 1.67 -0.41
N GLY A 162 2.78 1.54 0.89
CA GLY A 162 1.92 0.77 1.79
C GLY A 162 2.30 -0.70 1.88
N HIS A 163 1.49 -1.51 2.57
CA HIS A 163 1.86 -2.88 2.91
C HIS A 163 2.11 -3.81 1.71
N GLY A 164 3.11 -4.69 1.86
CA GLY A 164 3.27 -5.89 1.04
C GLY A 164 2.42 -7.05 1.57
N LEU A 165 2.52 -8.21 0.92
CA LEU A 165 1.66 -9.36 1.19
C LEU A 165 2.46 -10.66 1.36
N GLN A 166 2.07 -11.50 2.32
CA GLN A 166 2.52 -12.88 2.41
C GLN A 166 1.40 -13.85 2.00
N LEU A 167 1.62 -14.60 0.92
CA LEU A 167 0.63 -15.53 0.36
C LEU A 167 0.47 -16.79 1.21
N LEU A 168 -0.74 -17.37 1.21
CA LEU A 168 -1.07 -18.65 1.85
C LEU A 168 -0.74 -19.85 0.94
N ASN A 169 0.23 -19.71 0.03
CA ASN A 169 0.74 -20.82 -0.77
C ASN A 169 1.74 -21.67 0.05
N ARG A 170 2.19 -22.80 -0.51
CA ARG A 170 3.10 -23.73 0.19
C ARG A 170 4.41 -23.06 0.63
N ALA A 171 4.93 -22.13 -0.17
CA ALA A 171 6.19 -21.45 0.10
C ALA A 171 6.06 -20.25 1.04
N ARG A 172 4.82 -19.84 1.39
CA ARG A 172 4.53 -18.58 2.09
C ARG A 172 5.22 -17.39 1.41
N SER A 173 5.10 -17.33 0.09
CA SER A 173 5.78 -16.35 -0.76
C SER A 173 5.43 -14.91 -0.34
N LEU A 174 6.43 -14.03 -0.40
CA LEU A 174 6.28 -12.60 -0.17
C LEU A 174 6.07 -11.90 -1.51
N VAL A 175 5.17 -10.92 -1.54
CA VAL A 175 4.80 -10.15 -2.72
C VAL A 175 4.87 -8.66 -2.37
N ILE A 176 5.65 -7.91 -3.15
CA ILE A 176 5.81 -6.46 -3.04
C ILE A 176 5.20 -5.83 -4.31
N PRO A 177 4.08 -5.10 -4.21
CA PRO A 177 3.51 -4.41 -5.37
C PRO A 177 4.45 -3.31 -5.84
N ALA A 178 4.49 -3.07 -7.16
CA ALA A 178 5.39 -2.11 -7.78
C ALA A 178 4.85 -1.60 -9.11
N TYR A 179 5.47 -0.57 -9.66
CA TYR A 179 5.23 -0.11 -11.03
C TYR A 179 6.50 0.45 -11.65
N ALA A 180 6.60 0.42 -12.97
CA ALA A 180 7.71 1.00 -13.72
C ALA A 180 7.25 1.74 -14.97
N TYR A 181 7.92 2.85 -15.27
CA TYR A 181 7.75 3.59 -16.52
C TYR A 181 8.63 2.99 -17.62
N ARG A 182 8.01 2.20 -18.50
CA ARG A 182 8.70 1.44 -19.54
C ARG A 182 9.01 2.30 -20.77
N ILE A 183 10.22 2.18 -21.27
CA ILE A 183 10.69 2.79 -22.51
C ILE A 183 10.41 1.80 -23.64
N LEU A 184 9.17 1.78 -24.14
CA LEU A 184 8.77 0.90 -25.25
C LEU A 184 9.23 1.44 -26.61
N ASP A 185 9.24 2.76 -26.75
CA ASP A 185 9.73 3.48 -27.92
C ASP A 185 10.63 4.65 -27.46
N PRO A 186 11.90 4.73 -27.91
CA PRO A 186 12.79 5.84 -27.63
C PRO A 186 12.25 7.22 -28.01
N LYS A 187 11.25 7.32 -28.89
CA LYS A 187 10.62 8.57 -29.32
C LYS A 187 9.38 8.96 -28.52
N GLN A 188 8.77 8.03 -27.80
CA GLN A 188 7.54 8.27 -27.04
C GLN A 188 7.80 8.50 -25.55
N HIS A 189 6.83 9.09 -24.86
CA HIS A 189 6.90 9.18 -23.41
C HIS A 189 6.86 7.77 -22.79
N PRO A 190 7.68 7.45 -21.77
CA PRO A 190 7.59 6.17 -21.07
C PRO A 190 6.17 5.90 -20.55
N THR A 191 5.71 4.65 -20.63
CA THR A 191 4.37 4.24 -20.18
C THR A 191 4.46 3.47 -18.87
N PRO A 192 3.69 3.84 -17.83
CA PRO A 192 3.76 3.14 -16.55
C PRO A 192 2.91 1.87 -16.56
N HIS A 193 3.47 0.81 -16.00
CA HIS A 193 2.76 -0.45 -15.77
C HIS A 193 3.06 -1.00 -14.38
N ALA A 194 2.00 -1.39 -13.68
CA ALA A 194 2.07 -2.09 -12.42
C ALA A 194 2.56 -3.54 -12.61
N PHE A 195 3.23 -4.09 -11.60
CA PHE A 195 3.69 -5.48 -11.50
C PHE A 195 3.94 -5.82 -10.02
N CYS A 196 4.55 -6.98 -9.73
CA CYS A 196 4.99 -7.33 -8.38
C CYS A 196 6.40 -7.90 -8.35
N PHE A 197 7.14 -7.66 -7.27
CA PHE A 197 8.30 -8.48 -6.90
C PHE A 197 7.85 -9.62 -6.00
N ILE A 198 8.42 -10.81 -6.22
CA ILE A 198 8.01 -12.06 -5.56
C ILE A 198 9.24 -12.77 -5.02
N SER A 199 9.17 -13.19 -3.76
CA SER A 199 10.14 -14.09 -3.13
C SER A 199 9.43 -15.35 -2.63
N SER A 200 9.97 -16.52 -2.95
CA SER A 200 9.46 -17.82 -2.47
C SER A 200 10.43 -18.50 -1.49
N ASP A 201 11.43 -17.75 -1.02
CA ASP A 201 12.53 -18.20 -0.16
C ASP A 201 12.78 -17.21 0.99
N HIS A 202 11.69 -16.65 1.53
CA HIS A 202 11.69 -15.84 2.74
C HIS A 202 12.57 -14.58 2.65
N GLY A 203 12.55 -13.95 1.46
CA GLY A 203 13.24 -12.70 1.15
C GLY A 203 14.71 -12.87 0.73
N THR A 204 15.18 -14.10 0.50
CA THR A 204 16.57 -14.37 0.11
C THR A 204 16.83 -13.98 -1.35
N THR A 205 15.92 -14.34 -2.25
CA THR A 205 15.95 -13.92 -3.66
C THR A 205 14.60 -13.35 -4.07
N TRP A 206 14.65 -12.43 -5.04
CA TRP A 206 13.48 -11.70 -5.54
C TRP A 206 13.41 -11.82 -7.05
N LYS A 207 12.22 -12.12 -7.55
CA LYS A 207 11.90 -12.17 -8.98
C LYS A 207 10.90 -11.09 -9.31
N MET A 208 11.02 -10.55 -10.52
CA MET A 208 10.03 -9.65 -11.09
C MET A 208 8.93 -10.46 -11.78
N GLY A 209 7.67 -10.17 -11.47
CA GLY A 209 6.52 -10.65 -12.22
C GLY A 209 6.30 -9.86 -13.52
N ASN A 210 5.47 -10.39 -14.40
CA ASN A 210 5.08 -9.70 -15.63
C ASN A 210 4.17 -8.51 -15.33
N PHE A 211 4.22 -7.53 -16.23
CA PHE A 211 3.43 -6.31 -16.12
C PHE A 211 1.93 -6.59 -16.29
N VAL A 212 1.11 -5.83 -15.56
CA VAL A 212 -0.33 -5.70 -15.82
C VAL A 212 -0.49 -5.13 -17.23
N GLY A 213 -1.08 -5.94 -18.12
CA GLY A 213 -1.18 -5.64 -19.54
C GLY A 213 -2.20 -4.54 -19.87
N GLU A 214 -2.05 -3.99 -21.08
CA GLU A 214 -3.05 -3.19 -21.83
C GLU A 214 -3.43 -1.80 -21.28
N LYS A 215 -3.22 -1.52 -19.99
CA LYS A 215 -3.59 -0.25 -19.37
C LYS A 215 -2.41 0.40 -18.66
N SER A 216 -2.35 1.72 -18.77
CA SER A 216 -1.45 2.56 -17.97
C SER A 216 -1.85 2.46 -16.50
N ALA A 217 -0.91 2.05 -15.65
CA ALA A 217 -1.13 1.84 -14.23
C ALA A 217 0.14 2.18 -13.44
N VAL A 218 -0.01 2.95 -12.36
CA VAL A 218 1.08 3.36 -11.46
C VAL A 218 0.93 2.67 -10.10
N GLU A 219 0.98 3.38 -8.98
CA GLU A 219 0.94 2.78 -7.64
C GLU A 219 -0.23 1.79 -7.48
N CYS A 220 0.07 0.63 -6.92
CA CYS A 220 -0.89 -0.45 -6.74
C CYS A 220 -0.70 -1.16 -5.40
N GLN A 221 -1.73 -1.86 -4.98
CA GLN A 221 -1.68 -2.83 -3.89
C GLN A 221 -2.33 -4.14 -4.31
N VAL A 222 -1.96 -5.21 -3.61
CA VAL A 222 -2.43 -6.56 -3.89
C VAL A 222 -3.03 -7.23 -2.66
N ALA A 223 -4.01 -8.09 -2.89
CA ALA A 223 -4.65 -8.89 -1.85
C ALA A 223 -4.86 -10.32 -2.34
N GLU A 224 -4.59 -11.32 -1.50
CA GLU A 224 -4.92 -12.72 -1.82
C GLU A 224 -6.40 -12.97 -1.51
N VAL A 225 -7.14 -13.40 -2.52
CA VAL A 225 -8.58 -13.69 -2.44
C VAL A 225 -8.80 -15.19 -2.62
N HIS A 226 -9.70 -15.75 -1.83
CA HIS A 226 -10.15 -17.13 -1.97
C HIS A 226 -11.61 -17.17 -2.46
N THR A 227 -11.82 -17.76 -3.64
CA THR A 227 -13.15 -17.93 -4.26
C THR A 227 -13.31 -19.37 -4.72
N CYS A 228 -14.36 -20.07 -4.28
CA CYS A 228 -14.67 -21.45 -4.64
C CYS A 228 -13.47 -22.41 -4.50
N GLY A 229 -12.66 -22.26 -3.44
CA GLY A 229 -11.44 -23.06 -3.23
C GLY A 229 -10.23 -22.71 -4.12
N ARG A 230 -10.34 -21.67 -4.97
CA ARG A 230 -9.25 -21.13 -5.77
C ARG A 230 -8.65 -19.89 -5.10
N LYS A 231 -7.32 -19.85 -4.99
CA LYS A 231 -6.58 -18.67 -4.53
C LYS A 231 -6.14 -17.85 -5.73
N VAL A 232 -6.37 -16.55 -5.67
CA VAL A 232 -6.04 -15.60 -6.71
C VAL A 232 -5.42 -14.36 -6.09
N LEU A 233 -4.48 -13.75 -6.78
CA LEU A 233 -3.91 -12.47 -6.36
C LEU A 233 -4.66 -11.35 -7.10
N TYR A 234 -5.41 -10.58 -6.34
CA TYR A 234 -6.11 -9.40 -6.82
C TYR A 234 -5.16 -8.20 -6.77
N CYS A 235 -5.13 -7.39 -7.84
CA CYS A 235 -4.36 -6.15 -7.91
C CYS A 235 -5.29 -4.97 -8.19
N ASN A 236 -5.15 -3.90 -7.42
CA ASN A 236 -5.83 -2.63 -7.62
C ASN A 236 -4.80 -1.53 -7.83
N ALA A 237 -4.83 -0.89 -9.00
CA ALA A 237 -3.83 0.08 -9.41
C ALA A 237 -4.43 1.44 -9.74
N ARG A 238 -3.67 2.49 -9.43
CA ARG A 238 -4.00 3.86 -9.75
C ARG A 238 -3.92 4.10 -11.25
N SER A 239 -4.85 4.92 -11.73
CA SER A 239 -4.90 5.36 -13.11
C SER A 239 -5.24 6.85 -13.21
N SER A 240 -4.93 7.46 -14.36
CA SER A 240 -5.37 8.81 -14.70
C SER A 240 -6.58 8.81 -15.65
N SER A 241 -7.33 7.69 -15.73
CA SER A 241 -8.43 7.47 -16.67
C SER A 241 -9.82 7.56 -16.05
N GLY A 242 -9.94 8.24 -14.91
CA GLY A 242 -11.20 8.47 -14.19
C GLY A 242 -11.75 7.26 -13.41
N ALA A 243 -11.12 6.09 -13.52
CA ALA A 243 -11.46 4.88 -12.77
C ALA A 243 -10.22 4.07 -12.40
N ARG A 244 -10.30 3.26 -11.34
CA ARG A 244 -9.23 2.31 -10.95
C ARG A 244 -9.02 1.24 -12.02
N ILE A 245 -7.80 0.71 -12.09
CA ILE A 245 -7.50 -0.51 -12.85
C ILE A 245 -7.45 -1.69 -11.89
N GLN A 246 -8.17 -2.76 -12.23
CA GLN A 246 -8.14 -4.05 -11.54
C GLN A 246 -7.49 -5.08 -12.45
N ALA A 247 -6.65 -5.94 -11.87
CA ALA A 247 -6.11 -7.11 -12.55
C ALA A 247 -6.09 -8.32 -11.62
N VAL A 248 -6.08 -9.52 -12.18
CA VAL A 248 -6.12 -10.78 -11.42
C VAL A 248 -4.99 -11.69 -11.89
N SER A 249 -4.28 -12.29 -10.94
CA SER A 249 -3.25 -13.29 -11.19
C SER A 249 -3.64 -14.63 -10.59
N TYR A 250 -3.51 -15.69 -11.38
CA TYR A 250 -3.77 -17.07 -10.97
C TYR A 250 -2.51 -17.85 -10.63
N ASN A 251 -1.34 -17.20 -10.73
CA ASN A 251 -0.03 -17.80 -10.49
C ASN A 251 0.81 -16.88 -9.59
N HIS A 252 0.17 -16.37 -8.53
CA HIS A 252 0.84 -15.72 -7.41
C HIS A 252 1.56 -14.40 -7.77
N GLY A 253 1.05 -13.68 -8.76
CA GLY A 253 1.59 -12.39 -9.21
C GLY A 253 2.62 -12.48 -10.34
N MET A 254 2.92 -13.69 -10.83
CA MET A 254 3.84 -13.85 -11.96
C MET A 254 3.24 -13.33 -13.26
N ASP A 255 1.95 -13.57 -13.50
CA ASP A 255 1.21 -13.07 -14.64
C ASP A 255 -0.14 -12.52 -14.18
N PHE A 256 -0.51 -11.36 -14.71
CA PHE A 256 -1.85 -10.79 -14.53
C PHE A 256 -2.63 -10.89 -15.84
N GLU A 257 -3.90 -11.29 -15.76
CA GLU A 257 -4.84 -11.06 -16.86
C GLU A 257 -4.98 -9.56 -17.12
N GLY A 258 -5.34 -9.21 -18.36
CA GLY A 258 -5.41 -7.81 -18.82
C GLY A 258 -6.16 -6.89 -17.84
N GLY A 259 -5.57 -5.74 -17.55
CA GLY A 259 -6.13 -4.79 -16.60
C GLY A 259 -7.47 -4.23 -17.10
N GLN A 260 -8.51 -4.29 -16.26
CA GLN A 260 -9.84 -3.76 -16.55
C GLN A 260 -10.15 -2.51 -15.73
N ARG A 261 -10.90 -1.57 -16.32
CA ARG A 261 -11.39 -0.39 -15.61
C ARG A 261 -12.53 -0.80 -14.67
N VAL A 262 -12.54 -0.25 -13.46
CA VAL A 262 -13.58 -0.50 -12.47
C VAL A 262 -14.38 0.79 -12.29
N GLU A 263 -15.47 0.95 -13.05
CA GLU A 263 -16.26 2.21 -13.07
C GLU A 263 -16.87 2.56 -11.71
N MET A 264 -17.04 1.57 -10.83
CA MET A 264 -17.52 1.75 -9.45
C MET A 264 -16.48 2.41 -8.53
N LEU A 265 -15.20 2.40 -8.92
CA LEU A 265 -14.09 2.97 -8.15
C LEU A 265 -13.49 4.15 -8.92
N VAL A 266 -13.94 5.36 -8.58
CA VAL A 266 -13.58 6.60 -9.24
C VAL A 266 -12.11 7.00 -9.01
N GLU A 267 -11.49 7.65 -10.01
CA GLU A 267 -10.21 8.34 -9.88
C GLU A 267 -10.38 9.86 -10.12
N PRO A 268 -9.77 10.74 -9.31
CA PRO A 268 -9.63 12.15 -9.66
C PRO A 268 -8.72 12.34 -10.89
N PRO A 269 -8.62 13.56 -11.47
CA PRO A 269 -7.96 13.76 -12.77
C PRO A 269 -6.51 13.29 -12.87
N SER A 270 -5.73 13.40 -11.79
CA SER A 270 -4.35 12.91 -11.72
C SER A 270 -4.22 11.56 -11.00
N GLY A 271 -5.36 10.97 -10.62
CA GLY A 271 -5.47 9.82 -9.75
C GLY A 271 -4.93 10.01 -8.32
N CYS A 272 -5.13 9.00 -7.48
CA CYS A 272 -4.60 8.93 -6.12
C CYS A 272 -4.23 7.50 -5.74
N HIS A 273 -3.27 7.32 -4.83
CA HIS A 273 -3.06 6.02 -4.21
C HIS A 273 -4.30 5.63 -3.39
N GLY A 274 -4.61 4.33 -3.36
CA GLY A 274 -5.66 3.75 -2.56
C GLY A 274 -5.23 2.37 -2.09
N SER A 275 -5.81 1.90 -0.99
CA SER A 275 -5.39 0.64 -0.35
C SER A 275 -6.47 -0.42 -0.41
N VAL A 276 -6.06 -1.67 -0.59
CA VAL A 276 -6.96 -2.82 -0.63
C VAL A 276 -6.45 -3.90 0.33
N THR A 277 -7.37 -4.53 1.06
CA THR A 277 -7.06 -5.68 1.90
C THR A 277 -8.16 -6.74 1.79
N ALA A 278 -7.79 -8.01 1.88
CA ALA A 278 -8.73 -9.13 1.93
C ALA A 278 -9.01 -9.53 3.38
N PHE A 279 -10.23 -9.97 3.64
CA PHE A 279 -10.65 -10.43 4.97
C PHE A 279 -11.71 -11.53 4.86
N PRO A 280 -11.83 -12.43 5.85
CA PRO A 280 -12.83 -13.50 5.81
C PRO A 280 -14.25 -12.91 5.96
N PRO A 281 -15.24 -13.42 5.22
CA PRO A 281 -16.63 -13.02 5.39
C PRO A 281 -17.20 -13.50 6.75
N PRO A 282 -18.35 -12.97 7.18
CA PRO A 282 -19.10 -13.53 8.30
C PRO A 282 -19.44 -15.02 8.08
N PRO A 283 -19.66 -15.80 9.14
CA PRO A 283 -20.07 -17.20 9.03
C PRO A 283 -21.31 -17.36 8.12
N ASN A 284 -21.37 -18.45 7.35
CA ASN A 284 -22.46 -18.87 6.45
C ASN A 284 -22.42 -18.42 4.98
N VAL A 285 -21.38 -17.70 4.53
CA VAL A 285 -21.20 -17.42 3.09
C VAL A 285 -20.65 -18.68 2.38
N ARG A 286 -21.40 -19.22 1.41
CA ARG A 286 -20.95 -20.38 0.61
C ARG A 286 -20.12 -19.92 -0.58
N CYS A 287 -19.04 -20.65 -0.88
CA CYS A 287 -18.22 -20.51 -2.09
C CYS A 287 -17.45 -19.18 -2.24
N GLN A 288 -17.45 -18.31 -1.25
CA GLN A 288 -16.59 -17.12 -1.20
C GLN A 288 -15.97 -17.04 0.20
N ASP A 289 -14.65 -17.21 0.28
CA ASP A 289 -13.94 -17.30 1.57
C ASP A 289 -13.18 -16.00 1.89
N SER A 290 -13.27 -14.99 1.03
CA SER A 290 -12.68 -13.66 1.25
C SER A 290 -13.54 -12.57 0.65
N TRP A 291 -13.73 -11.47 1.36
CA TRP A 291 -14.22 -10.20 0.82
C TRP A 291 -13.05 -9.22 0.69
N LEU A 292 -13.24 -8.17 -0.10
CA LEU A 292 -12.29 -7.07 -0.22
C LEU A 292 -12.83 -5.81 0.44
N LEU A 293 -11.96 -5.13 1.17
CA LEU A 293 -12.17 -3.77 1.62
C LEU A 293 -11.18 -2.84 0.89
N TYR A 294 -11.65 -1.69 0.44
CA TYR A 294 -10.85 -0.72 -0.29
C TYR A 294 -11.05 0.70 0.25
N THR A 295 -9.97 1.47 0.37
CA THR A 295 -9.99 2.88 0.76
C THR A 295 -9.42 3.79 -0.32
N HIS A 296 -10.16 4.87 -0.62
CA HIS A 296 -9.73 5.88 -1.58
C HIS A 296 -10.60 7.15 -1.50
N PRO A 297 -10.08 8.32 -1.91
CA PRO A 297 -10.90 9.51 -2.12
C PRO A 297 -12.11 9.26 -3.03
N THR A 298 -13.24 9.86 -2.72
CA THR A 298 -14.52 9.58 -3.39
C THR A 298 -14.94 10.67 -4.38
N ASP A 299 -14.27 11.83 -4.36
CA ASP A 299 -14.59 12.95 -5.24
C ASP A 299 -13.90 12.80 -6.62
N PRO A 300 -14.66 12.73 -7.74
CA PRO A 300 -14.09 12.68 -9.09
C PRO A 300 -13.27 13.92 -9.47
N LYS A 301 -13.37 15.02 -8.72
CA LYS A 301 -12.73 16.30 -9.05
C LYS A 301 -11.41 16.51 -8.30
N GLY A 302 -11.14 15.74 -7.25
CA GLY A 302 -9.94 15.94 -6.44
C GLY A 302 -9.82 14.94 -5.29
N ARG A 303 -8.68 14.95 -4.61
CA ARG A 303 -8.44 14.06 -3.47
C ARG A 303 -9.17 14.59 -2.24
N ARG A 304 -10.45 14.21 -2.13
CA ARG A 304 -11.39 14.61 -1.08
C ARG A 304 -12.27 13.44 -0.67
N ASP A 305 -12.70 13.51 0.58
CA ASP A 305 -13.64 12.59 1.23
C ASP A 305 -13.20 11.12 1.08
N LEU A 306 -12.45 10.63 2.07
CA LEU A 306 -11.97 9.25 2.10
C LEU A 306 -13.14 8.29 2.32
N GLY A 307 -13.34 7.37 1.38
CA GLY A 307 -14.40 6.37 1.42
C GLY A 307 -13.88 4.96 1.65
N ILE A 308 -14.72 4.13 2.26
CA ILE A 308 -14.57 2.68 2.35
C ILE A 308 -15.52 2.04 1.34
N TYR A 309 -15.00 1.12 0.55
CA TYR A 309 -15.77 0.31 -0.39
C TYR A 309 -15.66 -1.16 0.01
N LEU A 310 -16.75 -1.90 -0.16
CA LEU A 310 -16.82 -3.33 0.10
C LEU A 310 -17.06 -4.07 -1.22
N ASN A 311 -16.39 -5.19 -1.43
CA ASN A 311 -16.72 -6.14 -2.49
C ASN A 311 -16.83 -7.55 -1.92
N LYS A 312 -18.05 -8.11 -1.97
CA LYS A 312 -18.38 -9.46 -1.50
C LYS A 312 -18.20 -10.54 -2.57
N SER A 313 -17.90 -10.14 -3.80
CA SER A 313 -17.57 -11.02 -4.92
C SER A 313 -16.34 -10.44 -5.62
N PRO A 314 -15.15 -10.51 -4.99
CA PRO A 314 -13.97 -9.73 -5.36
C PRO A 314 -13.55 -9.74 -6.84
N LEU A 315 -13.87 -10.81 -7.57
CA LEU A 315 -13.54 -10.94 -8.98
C LEU A 315 -14.52 -10.20 -9.91
N ASN A 316 -15.69 -9.82 -9.43
CA ASN A 316 -16.64 -9.03 -10.19
C ASN A 316 -16.44 -7.53 -9.92
N PRO A 317 -15.96 -6.74 -10.90
CA PRO A 317 -15.73 -5.31 -10.74
C PRO A 317 -17.03 -4.49 -10.57
N GLU A 318 -18.20 -5.04 -10.92
CA GLU A 318 -19.48 -4.36 -10.76
C GLU A 318 -20.05 -4.49 -9.33
N HIS A 319 -19.48 -5.37 -8.51
CA HIS A 319 -20.00 -5.70 -7.18
C HIS A 319 -19.42 -4.83 -6.05
N TRP A 320 -18.63 -3.81 -6.38
CA TRP A 320 -18.22 -2.81 -5.40
C TRP A 320 -19.43 -2.00 -4.92
N THR A 321 -19.55 -1.84 -3.61
CA THR A 321 -20.60 -1.00 -3.02
C THR A 321 -20.40 0.48 -3.37
N LYS A 322 -21.42 1.30 -3.11
CA LYS A 322 -21.19 2.74 -2.91
C LYS A 322 -20.27 2.95 -1.69
N PRO A 323 -19.49 4.05 -1.65
CA PRO A 323 -18.60 4.29 -0.53
C PRO A 323 -19.36 4.69 0.73
N SER A 324 -18.94 4.13 1.86
CA SER A 324 -19.21 4.70 3.19
C SER A 324 -18.11 5.71 3.51
N ILE A 325 -18.48 6.93 3.89
CA ILE A 325 -17.48 7.99 4.13
C ILE A 325 -16.80 7.75 5.49
N LEU A 326 -15.49 7.50 5.46
CA LEU A 326 -14.67 7.39 6.66
C LEU A 326 -14.32 8.78 7.20
N PHE A 327 -13.82 9.66 6.32
CA PHE A 327 -13.37 10.99 6.72
C PHE A 327 -13.70 12.03 5.65
N LYS A 328 -14.10 13.22 6.06
CA LYS A 328 -14.42 14.33 5.15
C LYS A 328 -13.27 15.33 5.03
N GLY A 329 -13.19 15.98 3.88
CA GLY A 329 -12.19 17.02 3.62
C GLY A 329 -11.04 16.51 2.74
N LEU A 330 -9.89 17.17 2.81
CA LEU A 330 -8.75 16.86 1.94
C LEU A 330 -8.09 15.56 2.40
N CYS A 331 -8.36 14.47 1.71
CA CYS A 331 -7.81 13.15 2.00
C CYS A 331 -7.08 12.63 0.78
N ALA A 332 -5.91 12.00 0.97
CA ALA A 332 -5.10 11.49 -0.13
C ALA A 332 -4.71 10.02 0.10
N TYR A 333 -3.42 9.71 0.23
CA TYR A 333 -2.93 8.33 0.26
C TYR A 333 -3.46 7.66 1.54
N SER A 334 -3.76 6.36 1.46
CA SER A 334 -4.19 5.55 2.60
C SER A 334 -3.55 4.17 2.57
N ASP A 335 -3.49 3.51 3.73
CA ASP A 335 -3.08 2.10 3.87
C ASP A 335 -3.94 1.38 4.93
N LEU A 336 -4.55 0.24 4.54
CA LEU A 336 -5.48 -0.57 5.33
C LEU A 336 -4.79 -1.80 5.91
N GLN A 337 -5.23 -2.22 7.10
CA GLN A 337 -4.91 -3.52 7.69
C GLN A 337 -6.15 -4.18 8.28
N TYR A 338 -6.36 -5.46 7.96
CA TYR A 338 -7.31 -6.32 8.67
C TYR A 338 -6.72 -6.77 10.01
N MET A 339 -7.47 -6.62 11.10
CA MET A 339 -6.99 -6.83 12.47
C MET A 339 -7.66 -7.99 13.22
N GLY A 340 -8.49 -8.79 12.54
CA GLY A 340 -9.24 -9.88 13.16
C GLY A 340 -10.67 -9.50 13.51
N VAL A 341 -11.17 -10.01 14.64
CA VAL A 341 -12.54 -9.76 15.12
C VAL A 341 -12.55 -8.55 16.05
N GLY A 342 -13.48 -7.64 15.83
CA GLY A 342 -13.67 -6.42 16.63
C GLY A 342 -14.59 -6.60 17.84
N PRO A 343 -14.81 -5.53 18.62
CA PRO A 343 -15.60 -5.56 19.86
C PRO A 343 -17.07 -5.92 19.63
N ASP A 344 -17.59 -5.68 18.43
CA ASP A 344 -18.98 -5.97 18.04
C ASP A 344 -19.15 -7.32 17.35
N GLY A 345 -18.09 -8.14 17.32
CA GLY A 345 -18.05 -9.45 16.67
C GLY A 345 -17.85 -9.41 15.15
N SER A 346 -17.84 -8.23 14.53
CA SER A 346 -17.58 -8.08 13.09
C SER A 346 -16.09 -7.84 12.80
N PRO A 347 -15.63 -8.00 11.54
CA PRO A 347 -14.23 -7.74 11.16
C PRO A 347 -13.74 -6.36 11.59
N LEU A 348 -12.57 -6.30 12.22
CA LEU A 348 -11.89 -5.08 12.66
C LEU A 348 -10.83 -4.66 11.63
N PHE A 349 -10.75 -3.36 11.37
CA PHE A 349 -9.77 -2.76 10.48
C PHE A 349 -9.06 -1.59 11.14
N SER A 350 -7.84 -1.33 10.70
CA SER A 350 -7.18 -0.06 10.88
C SER A 350 -6.82 0.57 9.53
N CYS A 351 -6.78 1.89 9.50
CA CYS A 351 -6.40 2.68 8.34
C CYS A 351 -5.51 3.84 8.77
N LEU A 352 -4.43 4.08 8.02
CA LEU A 352 -3.60 5.27 8.14
C LEU A 352 -3.72 6.06 6.84
N PHE A 353 -4.01 7.36 6.91
CA PHE A 353 -4.22 8.16 5.70
C PHE A 353 -3.74 9.61 5.84
N GLU A 354 -3.36 10.21 4.71
CA GLU A 354 -3.01 11.62 4.60
C GLU A 354 -4.28 12.49 4.68
N TYR A 355 -4.24 13.50 5.53
CA TYR A 355 -5.32 14.45 5.78
C TYR A 355 -4.83 15.91 5.74
N GLY A 356 -5.75 16.83 5.48
CA GLY A 356 -5.50 18.25 5.50
C GLY A 356 -6.75 19.12 5.70
N THR A 357 -6.57 20.23 6.38
CA THR A 357 -7.62 21.24 6.62
C THR A 357 -7.55 22.37 5.59
N HIS A 358 -6.36 22.93 5.35
CA HIS A 358 -6.14 24.02 4.41
C HIS A 358 -5.42 23.55 3.14
N GLN A 359 -4.41 22.70 3.30
CA GLN A 359 -3.64 22.06 2.24
C GLN A 359 -3.68 20.55 2.41
N GLN A 360 -3.48 19.78 1.34
CA GLN A 360 -3.39 18.33 1.43
C GLN A 360 -2.17 17.91 2.25
N CYS A 361 -2.31 16.84 3.03
CA CYS A 361 -1.23 16.14 3.74
C CYS A 361 -0.53 17.00 4.83
N GLU A 362 -1.31 17.74 5.61
CA GLU A 362 -0.86 18.41 6.84
C GLU A 362 -0.61 17.42 7.97
N GLU A 363 -1.37 16.32 7.97
CA GLU A 363 -1.37 15.32 9.02
C GLU A 363 -1.57 13.92 8.42
N MET A 364 -1.23 12.89 9.20
CA MET A 364 -1.62 11.52 8.92
C MET A 364 -2.41 10.96 10.10
N ILE A 365 -3.65 10.57 9.81
CA ILE A 365 -4.62 10.13 10.80
C ILE A 365 -4.69 8.61 10.78
N PHE A 366 -4.57 8.02 11.96
CA PHE A 366 -4.85 6.61 12.21
C PHE A 366 -6.28 6.46 12.73
N VAL A 367 -7.00 5.49 12.18
CA VAL A 367 -8.34 5.12 12.64
C VAL A 367 -8.46 3.62 12.80
N MET A 368 -9.35 3.21 13.72
CA MET A 368 -9.82 1.83 13.84
C MET A 368 -11.33 1.80 13.74
N PHE A 369 -11.87 0.87 12.97
CA PHE A 369 -13.31 0.70 12.78
C PHE A 369 -13.67 -0.74 12.45
N THR A 370 -14.93 -1.09 12.67
CA THR A 370 -15.46 -2.42 12.35
C THR A 370 -16.24 -2.41 11.04
N LEU A 371 -16.42 -3.59 10.42
CA LEU A 371 -17.25 -3.74 9.23
C LEU A 371 -18.68 -3.24 9.48
N LYS A 372 -19.23 -3.54 10.66
CA LYS A 372 -20.58 -3.12 11.07
C LYS A 372 -20.73 -1.61 11.21
N GLN A 373 -19.69 -0.89 11.65
CA GLN A 373 -19.70 0.57 11.67
C GLN A 373 -19.72 1.16 10.27
N ALA A 374 -18.91 0.61 9.35
CA ALA A 374 -18.82 1.09 7.98
C ALA A 374 -20.05 0.70 7.14
N PHE A 375 -20.62 -0.49 7.36
CA PHE A 375 -21.75 -1.04 6.63
C PHE A 375 -22.77 -1.69 7.59
N PRO A 376 -23.64 -0.89 8.25
CA PRO A 376 -24.57 -1.39 9.26
C PRO A 376 -25.57 -2.43 8.74
N SER A 377 -25.89 -2.40 7.45
CA SER A 377 -26.81 -3.33 6.78
C SER A 377 -26.23 -4.71 6.50
N GLU A 378 -24.97 -4.97 6.87
CA GLU A 378 -24.22 -6.19 6.53
C GLU A 378 -24.15 -7.24 7.65
N ASN A 379 -25.03 -7.14 8.65
CA ASN A 379 -25.18 -8.14 9.70
C ASN A 379 -26.46 -8.95 9.56
#